data_AF-A0A7W5WZ85-F1
#
_entry.id   AF-A0A7W5WZ85-F1
#
_cell.length_a   1.000
_cell.length_b   1.000
_cell.length_c   1.000
_cell.angle_alpha   90.00
_cell.angle_beta   90.00
_cell.angle_gamma   90.00
#
_symmetry.space_group_name_H-M   'P 1'
#
loop_
_entity.id
_entity.type
_entity.pdbx_description
1 polymer ?
#
loop_
_entity_poly.entity_id
_entity_poly.type
_entity_poly.pdbx_seq_one_letter_code
_entity_poly.pdbx_strand_id
1 'polypeptide(L)'
;MNTQLSLRFEFAYDKGRLLLFSLILSVFAAGCVWISYRSVRTGNPFISPILMWPSAALFGLAALSLLVKLFKNEPGLVISGAGIHIASFAAETIPWLALRDLERFQGRGTDNLVLRLDPAVASTLSRRGLISKLPKVLRGSGTKAGISLKILRGDPDWIFEQCWDFLRRAREDDRAAAMKTGAATVFDADLETVHAAATHGQPLFTYVLIAVLAGIYAGELAFGVEAPDKGSPTIQTLLMFGGIFRSSILVDGQWWRLFTAPFLHGNLLHLAFNCVALWLAGRLLERLVGWRWFAGLFCISALGGSIASLLINPANIVGVGASGGIVGLFAAIIVLSFHFRSGSLPTSLRTGAIRILIPSLIPFISQTRDGMQIDYAAHLGGAVAGGAMALILLTAWPRVLPRPRFSVAALTISIAFAVVAAVSLWPISQIRAQVLTNPFSQYFQGQYQLAAQYFAVEAQQDEKAAPYYHLWRYIAQEQGGDAEAVTDLRAEAGKLDQAKWPYPVYKLFLGELKPAEVIAKASGNNDLCEAIFYIGEWHLLRKEVPDARQQFQAASLSCPSTFMEYDGAQGELRRLAAR
;
A
#
# COMPACT_ATOMS: atom_id res chain seq x y z
N MET A 1 38.67 21.28 -51.51
CA MET A 1 37.45 21.23 -52.34
C MET A 1 36.44 20.33 -51.61
N ASN A 2 35.34 20.90 -51.11
CA ASN A 2 34.32 20.23 -50.29
C ASN A 2 33.24 19.60 -51.19
N THR A 3 33.29 18.28 -51.40
CA THR A 3 32.36 17.52 -52.27
C THR A 3 31.26 16.79 -51.49
N GLN A 4 30.78 17.28 -50.34
CA GLN A 4 29.72 16.61 -49.57
C GLN A 4 28.50 17.47 -49.19
N LEU A 5 28.24 18.55 -49.91
CA LEU A 5 27.16 19.50 -49.57
C LEU A 5 25.72 19.06 -49.95
N SER A 6 25.43 17.77 -50.26
CA SER A 6 24.08 17.42 -50.78
C SER A 6 23.49 16.04 -50.46
N LEU A 7 23.98 15.28 -49.46
CA LEU A 7 23.28 14.06 -49.06
C LEU A 7 22.07 14.38 -48.18
N ARG A 8 20.86 14.22 -48.75
CA ARG A 8 19.56 14.34 -48.09
C ARG A 8 18.74 13.08 -48.34
N PHE A 9 18.26 12.44 -47.27
CA PHE A 9 17.44 11.24 -47.31
C PHE A 9 16.05 11.51 -46.75
N GLU A 10 15.01 11.07 -47.45
CA GLU A 10 13.61 11.26 -47.06
C GLU A 10 12.91 9.91 -46.91
N PHE A 11 12.25 9.70 -45.77
CA PHE A 11 11.54 8.46 -45.46
C PHE A 11 10.06 8.74 -45.28
N ALA A 12 9.26 8.31 -46.26
CA ALA A 12 7.80 8.40 -46.20
C ALA A 12 7.20 7.39 -45.22
N TYR A 13 5.99 7.65 -44.73
CA TYR A 13 5.26 6.68 -43.91
C TYR A 13 4.87 5.42 -44.71
N ASP A 14 4.97 4.25 -44.08
CA ASP A 14 4.41 3.01 -44.61
C ASP A 14 2.91 2.95 -44.31
N LYS A 15 2.09 3.31 -45.31
CA LYS A 15 0.63 3.33 -45.20
C LYS A 15 0.02 1.97 -44.86
N GLY A 16 0.61 0.86 -45.34
CA GLY A 16 0.10 -0.48 -45.05
C GLY A 16 0.30 -0.85 -43.59
N ARG A 17 1.51 -0.60 -43.05
CA ARG A 17 1.81 -0.85 -41.64
C ARG A 17 1.05 0.09 -40.70
N LEU A 18 0.86 1.36 -41.08
CA LEU A 18 0.06 2.31 -40.31
C LEU A 18 -1.40 1.87 -40.19
N LEU A 19 -2.00 1.38 -41.28
CA LEU A 19 -3.37 0.86 -41.27
C LEU A 19 -3.48 -0.38 -40.39
N LEU A 20 -2.54 -1.32 -40.51
CA LEU A 20 -2.49 -2.53 -39.67
C LEU A 20 -2.38 -2.19 -38.18
N PHE A 21 -1.45 -1.32 -37.79
CA PHE A 21 -1.29 -0.93 -36.39
C PHE A 21 -2.49 -0.16 -35.85
N SER A 22 -3.10 0.71 -36.66
CA SER A 22 -4.33 1.39 -36.28
C SER A 22 -5.46 0.41 -36.00
N LEU A 23 -5.66 -0.58 -36.89
CA LEU A 23 -6.70 -1.59 -36.73
C LEU A 23 -6.49 -2.45 -35.48
N ILE A 24 -5.25 -2.87 -35.20
CA ILE A 24 -4.90 -3.60 -33.97
C ILE A 24 -5.29 -2.77 -32.73
N LEU A 25 -4.89 -1.50 -32.68
CA LEU A 25 -5.19 -0.62 -31.54
C LEU A 25 -6.70 -0.36 -31.39
N SER A 26 -7.45 -0.25 -32.48
CA SER A 26 -8.91 -0.16 -32.47
C SER A 26 -9.56 -1.41 -31.88
N VAL A 27 -9.05 -2.61 -32.20
CA VAL A 27 -9.53 -3.87 -31.61
C VAL A 27 -9.25 -3.92 -30.11
N PHE A 28 -8.07 -3.50 -29.65
CA PHE A 28 -7.77 -3.40 -28.22
C PHE A 28 -8.70 -2.41 -27.49
N ALA A 29 -8.94 -1.23 -28.08
CA ALA A 29 -9.87 -0.25 -27.53
C ALA A 29 -11.29 -0.81 -27.40
N ALA A 30 -11.79 -1.49 -28.43
CA ALA A 30 -13.09 -2.15 -28.42
C ALA A 30 -13.16 -3.29 -27.38
N GLY A 31 -12.08 -4.08 -27.24
CA GLY A 31 -11.97 -5.12 -26.22
C GLY A 31 -12.05 -4.57 -24.80
N CYS A 32 -11.37 -3.46 -24.50
CA CYS A 32 -11.46 -2.77 -23.22
C CYS A 32 -12.89 -2.29 -22.93
N VAL A 33 -13.57 -1.70 -23.92
CA VAL A 33 -14.99 -1.28 -23.78
C VAL A 33 -15.90 -2.48 -23.51
N TRP A 34 -15.69 -3.59 -24.23
CA TRP A 34 -16.49 -4.80 -24.07
C TRP A 34 -16.30 -5.49 -22.70
N ILE A 35 -15.07 -5.58 -22.20
CA ILE A 35 -14.75 -6.10 -20.87
C ILE A 35 -15.38 -5.22 -19.77
N SER A 36 -15.31 -3.90 -19.95
CA SER A 36 -15.97 -2.92 -19.07
C SER A 36 -17.48 -3.16 -19.00
N TYR A 37 -18.12 -3.31 -20.17
CA TYR A 37 -19.56 -3.57 -20.27
C TYR A 37 -19.99 -4.91 -19.64
N ARG A 38 -19.21 -5.99 -19.82
CA ARG A 38 -19.53 -7.32 -19.27
C ARG A 38 -19.41 -7.37 -17.74
N SER A 39 -18.40 -6.72 -17.17
CA SER A 39 -18.16 -6.72 -15.71
C SER A 39 -19.26 -6.02 -14.92
N VAL A 40 -19.88 -4.98 -15.49
CA VAL A 40 -21.02 -4.28 -14.89
C VAL A 40 -22.24 -5.22 -14.80
N ARG A 41 -22.37 -6.17 -15.72
CA ARG A 41 -23.50 -7.12 -15.77
C ARG A 41 -23.35 -8.31 -14.82
N THR A 42 -22.13 -8.66 -14.42
CA THR A 42 -21.84 -9.83 -13.57
C THR A 42 -21.67 -9.50 -12.08
N GLY A 43 -21.96 -8.26 -11.65
CA GLY A 43 -21.97 -7.88 -10.24
C GLY A 43 -20.60 -7.79 -9.55
N ASN A 44 -19.49 -7.69 -10.30
CA ASN A 44 -18.16 -7.55 -9.74
C ASN A 44 -17.68 -6.08 -9.89
N PRO A 45 -17.84 -5.20 -8.87
CA PRO A 45 -17.88 -3.75 -9.09
C PRO A 45 -16.51 -3.07 -9.22
N PHE A 46 -15.43 -3.69 -8.76
CA PHE A 46 -14.26 -2.88 -8.33
C PHE A 46 -13.05 -2.87 -9.27
N ILE A 47 -12.95 -3.78 -10.26
CA ILE A 47 -11.73 -3.88 -11.09
C ILE A 47 -11.92 -3.36 -12.53
N SER A 48 -13.13 -3.37 -13.09
CA SER A 48 -13.28 -3.22 -14.55
C SER A 48 -13.42 -1.78 -15.07
N PRO A 49 -14.31 -0.90 -14.56
CA PRO A 49 -14.55 0.38 -15.24
C PRO A 49 -13.38 1.37 -15.08
N ILE A 50 -12.78 1.44 -13.89
CA ILE A 50 -11.75 2.44 -13.55
C ILE A 50 -10.47 2.24 -14.35
N LEU A 51 -10.11 1.00 -14.70
CA LEU A 51 -8.91 0.69 -15.48
C LEU A 51 -9.20 0.56 -16.98
N MET A 52 -10.37 0.03 -17.37
CA MET A 52 -10.67 -0.25 -18.78
C MET A 52 -11.05 1.00 -19.57
N TRP A 53 -11.74 1.98 -18.98
CA TRP A 53 -12.12 3.22 -19.68
C TRP A 53 -10.90 4.11 -20.04
N PRO A 54 -9.95 4.39 -19.13
CA PRO A 54 -8.72 5.09 -19.50
C PRO A 54 -7.88 4.33 -20.53
N SER A 55 -7.84 2.99 -20.44
CA SER A 55 -7.13 2.14 -21.41
C SER A 55 -7.78 2.21 -22.80
N ALA A 56 -9.12 2.14 -22.87
CA ALA A 56 -9.87 2.30 -24.11
C ALA A 56 -9.63 3.68 -24.76
N ALA A 57 -9.64 4.74 -23.95
CA ALA A 57 -9.35 6.09 -24.42
C ALA A 57 -7.91 6.21 -24.95
N LEU A 58 -6.93 5.62 -24.24
CA LEU A 58 -5.53 5.61 -24.66
C LEU A 58 -5.33 4.90 -26.00
N PHE A 59 -5.84 3.68 -26.14
CA PHE A 59 -5.70 2.90 -27.38
C PHE A 59 -6.49 3.54 -28.53
N GLY A 60 -7.67 4.10 -28.27
CA GLY A 60 -8.47 4.81 -29.27
C GLY A 60 -7.78 6.07 -29.80
N LEU A 61 -7.23 6.90 -28.91
CA LEU A 61 -6.46 8.10 -29.30
C LEU A 61 -5.19 7.73 -30.06
N ALA A 62 -4.50 6.65 -29.66
CA ALA A 62 -3.34 6.14 -30.38
C ALA A 62 -3.72 5.66 -31.80
N ALA A 63 -4.81 4.90 -31.95
CA ALA A 63 -5.31 4.43 -33.24
C ALA A 63 -5.66 5.60 -34.18
N LEU A 64 -6.35 6.63 -33.67
CA LEU A 64 -6.71 7.83 -34.42
C LEU A 64 -5.47 8.61 -34.86
N SER A 65 -4.46 8.71 -33.98
CA SER A 65 -3.20 9.40 -34.31
C SER A 65 -2.45 8.73 -35.47
N LEU A 66 -2.56 7.41 -35.64
CA LEU A 66 -1.98 6.67 -36.75
C LEU A 66 -2.82 6.83 -38.03
N LEU A 67 -4.16 6.84 -37.93
CA LEU A 67 -5.06 7.08 -39.07
C LEU A 67 -4.80 8.44 -39.72
N VAL A 68 -4.63 9.50 -38.92
CA VAL A 68 -4.34 10.84 -39.45
C VAL A 68 -3.04 10.85 -40.28
N LYS A 69 -2.07 9.99 -39.96
CA LYS A 69 -0.81 9.90 -40.72
C LYS A 69 -0.98 9.23 -42.10
N LEU A 70 -2.02 8.44 -42.32
CA LEU A 70 -2.30 7.81 -43.63
C LEU A 70 -2.58 8.84 -44.73
N PHE A 71 -3.16 9.97 -44.35
CA PHE A 71 -3.57 11.05 -45.24
C PHE A 71 -2.50 12.13 -45.43
N LYS A 72 -1.32 11.99 -44.81
CA LYS A 72 -0.20 12.93 -44.97
C LYS A 72 0.68 12.55 -46.15
N ASN A 73 1.05 13.55 -46.95
CA ASN A 73 1.97 13.41 -48.08
C ASN A 73 3.41 13.85 -47.75
N GLU A 74 3.65 14.45 -46.58
CA GLU A 74 5.00 14.82 -46.10
C GLU A 74 5.78 13.58 -45.60
N PRO A 75 7.10 13.52 -45.80
CA PRO A 75 7.93 12.44 -45.26
C PRO A 75 7.90 12.44 -43.72
N GLY A 76 7.95 11.25 -43.12
CA GLY A 76 7.92 11.09 -41.66
C GLY A 76 9.25 11.44 -41.00
N LEU A 77 10.36 11.19 -41.71
CA LEU A 77 11.72 11.48 -41.28
C LEU A 77 12.55 12.01 -42.46
N VAL A 78 13.33 13.06 -42.23
CA VAL A 78 14.33 13.57 -43.18
C VAL A 78 15.68 13.68 -42.49
N ILE A 79 16.73 13.16 -43.13
CA ILE A 79 18.13 13.21 -42.67
C ILE A 79 18.91 14.05 -43.67
N SER A 80 19.70 15.02 -43.23
CA SER A 80 20.51 15.87 -44.11
C SER A 80 21.77 16.34 -43.40
N GLY A 81 22.72 16.92 -44.14
CA GLY A 81 23.90 17.57 -43.53
C GLY A 81 23.56 18.67 -42.51
N ALA A 82 22.43 19.37 -42.69
CA ALA A 82 21.99 20.41 -41.76
C ALA A 82 21.38 19.87 -40.46
N GLY A 83 20.93 18.61 -40.44
CA GLY A 83 20.24 18.04 -39.29
C GLY A 83 19.20 16.99 -39.64
N ILE A 84 18.40 16.64 -38.63
CA ILE A 84 17.33 15.64 -38.69
C ILE A 84 15.96 16.28 -38.47
N HIS A 85 14.98 15.96 -39.30
CA HIS A 85 13.62 16.48 -39.20
C HIS A 85 12.63 15.33 -38.99
N ILE A 86 11.83 15.41 -37.92
CA ILE A 86 10.77 14.46 -37.60
C ILE A 86 9.42 15.19 -37.69
N ALA A 87 8.62 14.86 -38.71
CA ALA A 87 7.38 15.57 -39.02
C ALA A 87 6.34 15.53 -37.88
N SER A 88 6.37 14.48 -37.04
CA SER A 88 5.49 14.36 -35.87
C SER A 88 5.97 15.12 -34.63
N PHE A 89 7.15 15.76 -34.68
CA PHE A 89 7.78 16.36 -33.50
C PHE A 89 7.89 17.89 -33.60
N ALA A 90 8.59 18.40 -34.61
CA ALA A 90 8.85 19.83 -34.78
C ALA A 90 8.61 20.28 -36.22
N ALA A 91 8.35 21.57 -36.42
CA ALA A 91 8.26 22.15 -37.75
C ALA A 91 9.64 22.38 -38.39
N GLU A 92 10.68 22.63 -37.58
CA GLU A 92 12.04 22.89 -38.05
C GLU A 92 12.91 21.62 -38.11
N THR A 93 14.05 21.70 -38.83
CA THR A 93 15.12 20.69 -38.80
C THR A 93 15.96 20.85 -37.55
N ILE A 94 16.23 19.75 -36.86
CA ILE A 94 17.02 19.71 -35.63
C ILE A 94 18.50 19.59 -36.00
N PRO A 95 19.37 20.55 -35.63
CA PRO A 95 20.81 20.44 -35.88
C PRO A 95 21.44 19.23 -35.20
N TRP A 96 22.44 18.59 -35.82
CA TRP A 96 23.11 17.41 -35.23
C TRP A 96 23.79 17.70 -33.91
N LEU A 97 24.41 18.87 -33.77
CA LEU A 97 25.05 19.31 -32.52
C LEU A 97 24.03 19.64 -31.42
N ALA A 98 22.75 19.81 -31.76
CA ALA A 98 21.69 19.93 -30.76
C ALA A 98 21.31 18.57 -30.14
N LEU A 99 21.84 17.46 -30.66
CA LEU A 99 21.61 16.11 -30.13
C LEU A 99 22.67 15.74 -29.09
N ARG A 100 22.23 15.62 -27.84
CA ARG A 100 23.02 15.04 -26.76
C ARG A 100 23.21 13.54 -26.95
N ASP A 101 22.20 12.87 -27.50
CA ASP A 101 22.23 11.42 -27.68
C ASP A 101 21.29 10.97 -28.78
N LEU A 102 21.59 9.79 -29.34
CA LEU A 102 20.79 9.12 -30.35
C LEU A 102 20.72 7.63 -29.99
N GLU A 103 19.54 7.22 -29.54
CA GLU A 103 19.29 5.85 -29.05
C GLU A 103 18.33 5.11 -29.98
N ARG A 104 18.54 3.80 -30.14
CA ARG A 104 17.58 2.90 -30.78
C ARG A 104 17.09 1.86 -29.79
N PHE A 105 15.78 1.72 -29.71
CA PHE A 105 15.13 0.72 -28.87
C PHE A 105 14.49 -0.35 -29.76
N GLN A 106 15.11 -1.51 -29.83
CA GLN A 106 14.61 -2.68 -30.55
C GLN A 106 14.06 -3.72 -29.58
N GLY A 107 12.88 -4.24 -29.89
CA GLY A 107 12.24 -5.30 -29.12
C GLY A 107 11.29 -6.13 -29.99
N ARG A 108 10.65 -7.14 -29.40
CA ARG A 108 9.69 -7.99 -30.11
C ARG A 108 8.48 -7.13 -30.53
N GLY A 109 8.44 -6.76 -31.81
CA GLY A 109 7.38 -5.93 -32.36
C GLY A 109 7.68 -4.42 -32.38
N THR A 110 8.70 -3.91 -31.67
CA THR A 110 9.02 -2.48 -31.59
C THR A 110 10.41 -2.16 -32.16
N ASP A 111 10.53 -1.02 -32.85
CA ASP A 111 11.81 -0.45 -33.29
C ASP A 111 11.65 1.08 -33.32
N ASN A 112 12.32 1.77 -32.40
CA ASN A 112 12.14 3.20 -32.19
C ASN A 112 13.49 3.92 -32.17
N LEU A 113 13.59 4.97 -32.99
CA LEU A 113 14.66 5.95 -32.94
C LEU A 113 14.28 7.07 -31.96
N VAL A 114 15.14 7.35 -30.98
CA VAL A 114 14.94 8.37 -29.96
C VAL A 114 16.09 9.36 -29.98
N LEU A 115 15.76 10.62 -30.28
CA LEU A 115 16.68 11.74 -30.28
C LEU A 115 16.58 12.49 -28.95
N ARG A 116 17.71 12.65 -28.26
CA ARG A 116 17.79 13.45 -27.04
C ARG A 116 18.40 14.81 -27.37
N LEU A 117 17.58 15.84 -27.22
CA LEU A 117 17.91 17.23 -27.54
C LEU A 117 18.54 17.94 -26.36
N ASP A 118 19.42 18.88 -26.64
CA ASP A 118 19.84 19.87 -25.68
C ASP A 118 18.62 20.69 -25.18
N PRO A 119 18.41 20.85 -23.86
CA PRO A 119 17.35 21.68 -23.29
C PRO A 119 17.24 23.10 -23.85
N ALA A 120 18.37 23.74 -24.18
CA ALA A 120 18.40 25.09 -24.73
C ALA A 120 17.86 25.16 -26.16
N VAL A 121 18.08 24.12 -26.96
CA VAL A 121 17.54 24.02 -28.32
C VAL A 121 16.11 23.47 -28.30
N ALA A 122 15.83 22.54 -27.39
CA ALA A 122 14.51 21.96 -27.23
C ALA A 122 13.41 23.00 -26.92
N SER A 123 13.76 24.09 -26.22
CA SER A 123 12.85 25.17 -25.85
C SER A 123 12.54 26.15 -26.99
N THR A 124 13.39 26.20 -28.02
CA THR A 124 13.23 27.08 -29.18
C THR A 124 12.47 26.42 -30.34
N LEU A 125 12.33 25.09 -30.33
CA LEU A 125 11.65 24.34 -31.39
C LEU A 125 10.12 24.44 -31.32
N SER A 126 9.50 24.75 -32.46
CA SER A 126 8.04 24.84 -32.61
C SER A 126 7.39 23.46 -32.75
N ARG A 127 6.57 23.05 -31.76
CA ARG A 127 5.89 21.74 -31.76
C ARG A 127 4.73 21.64 -32.74
N ARG A 128 4.58 20.49 -33.41
CA ARG A 128 3.42 20.14 -34.26
C ARG A 128 2.49 19.10 -33.58
N GLY A 129 1.23 19.02 -34.02
CA GLY A 129 0.26 17.98 -33.63
C GLY A 129 -0.57 18.29 -32.36
N LEU A 130 -1.38 17.33 -31.88
CA LEU A 130 -2.24 17.53 -30.69
C LEU A 130 -1.46 17.95 -29.43
N ILE A 131 -0.19 17.58 -29.34
CA ILE A 131 0.69 17.89 -28.20
C ILE A 131 0.98 19.39 -28.10
N SER A 132 0.99 20.13 -29.22
CA SER A 132 1.18 21.59 -29.18
C SER A 132 -0.02 22.33 -28.57
N LYS A 133 -1.21 21.70 -28.58
CA LYS A 133 -2.46 22.22 -27.98
C LYS A 133 -2.61 21.87 -26.50
N LEU A 134 -1.80 20.95 -25.96
CA LEU A 134 -1.84 20.60 -24.54
C LEU A 134 -1.23 21.73 -23.67
N PRO A 135 -1.68 21.92 -22.42
CA PRO A 135 -1.01 22.77 -21.44
C PRO A 135 0.45 22.36 -21.24
N LYS A 136 1.37 23.31 -20.95
CA LYS A 136 2.81 23.04 -20.76
C LYS A 136 3.10 21.89 -19.78
N VAL A 137 2.26 21.71 -18.77
CA VAL A 137 2.33 20.64 -17.75
C VAL A 137 2.13 19.23 -18.34
N LEU A 138 1.35 19.10 -19.43
CA LEU A 138 1.00 17.83 -20.06
C LEU A 138 1.84 17.51 -21.32
N ARG A 139 2.71 18.42 -21.77
CA ARG A 139 3.53 18.24 -23.00
C ARG A 139 4.70 17.28 -22.86
N GLY A 140 5.03 16.81 -21.65
CA GLY A 140 6.18 15.95 -21.41
C GLY A 140 7.53 16.65 -21.62
N SER A 141 8.62 15.88 -21.60
CA SER A 141 9.99 16.37 -21.75
C SER A 141 10.21 16.95 -23.15
N GLY A 142 10.30 18.28 -23.29
CA GLY A 142 10.60 18.93 -24.56
C GLY A 142 11.95 18.50 -25.20
N THR A 143 12.76 17.76 -24.45
CA THR A 143 14.10 17.33 -24.86
C THR A 143 14.14 15.96 -25.55
N LYS A 144 12.99 15.31 -25.81
CA LYS A 144 12.97 14.00 -26.48
C LYS A 144 12.10 14.04 -27.71
N ALA A 145 12.68 13.75 -28.87
CA ALA A 145 11.96 13.44 -30.09
C ALA A 145 12.06 11.93 -30.36
N GLY A 146 11.00 11.31 -30.85
CA GLY A 146 11.04 9.89 -31.17
C GLY A 146 10.16 9.56 -32.36
N ILE A 147 10.59 8.59 -33.15
CA ILE A 147 9.83 8.02 -34.26
C ILE A 147 10.05 6.52 -34.32
N SER A 148 8.98 5.76 -34.55
CA SER A 148 9.12 4.33 -34.82
C SER A 148 9.68 4.15 -36.22
N LEU A 149 10.74 3.34 -36.36
CA LEU A 149 11.32 3.04 -37.66
C LEU A 149 10.43 2.07 -38.46
N LYS A 150 9.60 1.26 -37.78
CA LYS A 150 8.70 0.32 -38.44
C LYS A 150 7.58 0.99 -39.23
N ILE A 151 7.22 2.24 -38.89
CA ILE A 151 6.18 2.99 -39.60
C ILE A 151 6.73 3.80 -40.79
N LEU A 152 8.03 3.71 -41.06
CA LEU A 152 8.69 4.35 -42.19
C LEU A 152 8.92 3.33 -43.32
N ARG A 153 8.95 3.82 -44.56
CA ARG A 153 9.44 3.06 -45.71
C ARG A 153 10.96 3.10 -45.73
N GLY A 154 11.59 1.94 -45.65
CA GLY A 154 13.05 1.79 -45.63
C GLY A 154 13.49 0.73 -44.64
N ASP A 155 14.75 0.32 -44.71
CA ASP A 155 15.36 -0.58 -43.74
C ASP A 155 15.66 0.16 -42.43
N PRO A 156 15.07 -0.23 -41.28
CA PRO A 156 15.33 0.37 -39.99
C PRO A 156 16.81 0.39 -39.59
N ASP A 157 17.57 -0.66 -39.94
CA ASP A 157 19.00 -0.73 -39.61
C ASP A 157 19.77 0.34 -40.37
N TRP A 158 19.52 0.44 -41.67
CA TRP A 158 20.12 1.46 -42.52
C TRP A 158 19.75 2.89 -42.07
N ILE A 159 18.48 3.15 -41.76
CA ILE A 159 18.03 4.47 -41.29
C ILE A 159 18.79 4.89 -40.01
N PHE A 160 18.95 3.97 -39.07
CA PHE A 160 19.65 4.23 -37.82
C PHE A 160 21.14 4.51 -38.06
N GLU A 161 21.82 3.68 -38.86
CA GLU A 161 23.23 3.88 -39.20
C GLU A 161 23.47 5.24 -39.86
N GLN A 162 22.60 5.66 -40.79
CA GLN A 162 22.70 6.99 -41.38
C GLN A 162 22.55 8.09 -40.32
N CYS A 163 21.58 8.00 -39.40
CA CYS A 163 21.44 8.97 -38.33
C CYS A 163 22.69 9.05 -37.43
N TRP A 164 23.28 7.89 -37.12
CA TRP A 164 24.45 7.78 -36.27
C TRP A 164 25.72 8.32 -36.94
N ASP A 165 25.90 8.04 -38.24
CA ASP A 165 27.03 8.54 -39.03
C ASP A 165 27.04 10.06 -39.15
N PHE A 166 25.89 10.67 -39.43
CA PHE A 166 25.79 12.14 -39.49
C PHE A 166 26.08 12.79 -38.12
N LEU A 167 25.57 12.22 -37.03
CA LEU A 167 25.84 12.71 -35.68
C LEU A 167 27.33 12.57 -35.31
N ARG A 168 27.97 11.46 -35.68
CA ARG A 168 29.39 11.22 -35.41
C ARG A 168 30.25 12.24 -36.13
N ARG A 169 30.03 12.43 -37.44
CA ARG A 169 30.79 13.42 -38.24
C ARG A 169 30.65 14.83 -37.70
N ALA A 170 29.43 15.25 -37.36
CA ALA A 170 29.20 16.56 -36.76
C ALA A 170 30.01 16.77 -35.47
N ARG A 171 30.12 15.74 -34.62
CA ARG A 171 30.91 15.80 -33.38
C ARG A 171 32.42 15.73 -33.62
N GLU A 172 32.87 14.99 -34.62
CA GLU A 172 34.28 14.93 -35.01
C GLU A 172 34.75 16.29 -35.55
N ASP A 173 33.93 16.94 -36.38
CA ASP A 173 34.19 18.29 -36.89
C ASP A 173 34.24 19.32 -35.76
N ASP A 174 33.29 19.26 -34.81
CA ASP A 174 33.24 20.13 -33.64
C ASP A 174 34.43 19.90 -32.69
N ARG A 175 34.83 18.65 -32.47
CA ARG A 175 36.02 18.30 -31.68
C ARG A 175 37.31 18.74 -32.36
N ALA A 176 37.42 18.57 -33.67
CA ALA A 176 38.58 19.05 -34.43
C ALA A 176 38.68 20.59 -34.38
N ALA A 177 37.55 21.28 -34.33
CA ALA A 177 37.50 22.72 -34.08
C ALA A 177 37.89 23.07 -32.63
N ALA A 178 37.36 22.35 -31.63
CA ALA A 178 37.61 22.60 -30.21
C ALA A 178 39.05 22.23 -29.77
N MET A 179 39.67 21.26 -30.41
CA MET A 179 41.06 20.84 -30.17
C MET A 179 42.07 21.85 -30.72
N LYS A 180 41.68 22.63 -31.74
CA LYS A 180 42.41 23.83 -32.16
C LYS A 180 42.30 24.97 -31.12
N THR A 181 41.36 24.90 -30.17
CA THR A 181 41.11 25.94 -29.16
C THR A 181 41.35 25.51 -27.70
N GLY A 182 41.81 24.26 -27.44
CA GLY A 182 42.38 23.84 -26.14
C GLY A 182 41.43 23.49 -24.97
N ALA A 183 40.21 22.99 -25.19
CA ALA A 183 39.17 22.89 -24.14
C ALA A 183 38.81 21.48 -23.57
N ALA A 184 39.68 20.46 -23.67
CA ALA A 184 39.24 19.05 -23.55
C ALA A 184 39.22 18.38 -22.14
N THR A 185 39.55 19.05 -21.03
CA THR A 185 39.71 18.38 -19.70
C THR A 185 38.58 18.58 -18.68
N VAL A 186 37.43 19.17 -19.05
CA VAL A 186 36.43 19.65 -18.06
C VAL A 186 35.26 18.68 -17.79
N PHE A 187 35.03 17.65 -18.62
CA PHE A 187 33.74 16.93 -18.61
C PHE A 187 33.53 15.88 -17.49
N ASP A 188 34.58 15.24 -16.96
CA ASP A 188 34.43 14.21 -15.91
C ASP A 188 34.45 14.80 -14.48
N ALA A 189 35.17 15.91 -14.26
CA ALA A 189 35.21 16.61 -12.96
C ALA A 189 33.86 17.28 -12.62
N ASP A 190 33.13 17.74 -13.63
CA ASP A 190 31.82 18.36 -13.48
C ASP A 190 30.73 17.35 -13.07
N LEU A 191 30.89 16.07 -13.44
CA LEU A 191 29.92 15.04 -13.05
C LEU A 191 30.06 14.65 -11.58
N GLU A 192 31.29 14.55 -11.05
CA GLU A 192 31.50 14.24 -9.62
C GLU A 192 31.04 15.40 -8.71
N THR A 193 31.28 16.65 -9.12
CA THR A 193 30.85 17.83 -8.36
C THR A 193 29.33 18.02 -8.33
N VAL A 194 28.61 17.74 -9.44
CA VAL A 194 27.14 17.77 -9.48
C VAL A 194 26.52 16.69 -8.57
N HIS A 195 27.11 15.49 -8.52
CA HIS A 195 26.63 14.43 -7.63
C HIS A 195 26.96 14.69 -6.16
N ALA A 196 28.14 15.24 -5.86
CA ALA A 196 28.49 15.68 -4.50
C ALA A 196 27.52 16.76 -4.01
N ALA A 197 27.22 17.78 -4.83
CA ALA A 197 26.24 18.82 -4.53
C ALA A 197 24.82 18.28 -4.32
N ALA A 198 24.42 17.22 -5.05
CA ALA A 198 23.09 16.61 -4.94
C ALA A 198 22.84 15.92 -3.59
N THR A 199 23.90 15.50 -2.88
CA THR A 199 23.81 14.85 -1.56
C THR A 199 23.66 15.82 -0.38
N HIS A 200 23.72 17.14 -0.63
CA HIS A 200 23.54 18.16 0.40
C HIS A 200 22.05 18.47 0.65
N GLY A 201 21.61 18.29 1.91
CA GLY A 201 20.25 18.60 2.37
C GLY A 201 19.86 17.79 3.60
N GLN A 202 19.00 18.34 4.45
CA GLN A 202 18.44 17.57 5.57
C GLN A 202 17.32 16.65 5.06
N PRO A 203 17.21 15.41 5.58
CA PRO A 203 16.16 14.47 5.18
C PRO A 203 14.83 14.84 5.84
N LEU A 204 14.18 15.90 5.33
CA LEU A 204 12.98 16.49 5.93
C LEU A 204 11.82 15.49 5.98
N PHE A 205 11.61 14.71 4.91
CA PHE A 205 10.50 13.77 4.87
C PHE A 205 10.71 12.61 5.84
N THR A 206 11.94 12.17 6.03
CA THR A 206 12.30 11.20 7.07
C THR A 206 11.86 11.67 8.45
N TYR A 207 12.12 12.94 8.79
CA TYR A 207 11.67 13.49 10.08
C TYR A 207 10.15 13.62 10.17
N VAL A 208 9.49 14.02 9.08
CA VAL A 208 8.01 14.05 9.02
C VAL A 208 7.44 12.65 9.22
N LEU A 209 7.99 11.64 8.56
CA LEU A 209 7.52 10.27 8.70
C LEU A 209 7.77 9.72 10.12
N ILE A 210 8.93 9.99 10.73
CA ILE A 210 9.20 9.67 12.13
C ILE A 210 8.16 10.32 13.05
N ALA A 211 7.85 11.61 12.84
CA ALA A 211 6.84 12.32 13.63
C ALA A 211 5.43 11.72 13.44
N VAL A 212 5.09 11.30 12.22
CA VAL A 212 3.82 10.61 11.93
C VAL A 212 3.77 9.25 12.65
N LEU A 213 4.82 8.44 12.60
CA LEU A 213 4.88 7.15 13.31
C LEU A 213 4.74 7.33 14.82
N ALA A 214 5.44 8.33 15.39
CA ALA A 214 5.34 8.65 16.81
C ALA A 214 3.94 9.15 17.20
N GLY A 215 3.31 9.98 16.35
CA GLY A 215 1.94 10.47 16.57
C GLY A 215 0.89 9.37 16.50
N ILE A 216 1.04 8.43 15.54
CA ILE A 216 0.17 7.26 15.43
C ILE A 216 0.34 6.35 16.64
N TYR A 217 1.58 6.12 17.10
CA TYR A 217 1.85 5.35 18.31
C TYR A 217 1.24 5.99 19.57
N ALA A 218 1.34 7.30 19.71
CA ALA A 218 0.64 8.01 20.78
C ALA A 218 -0.89 7.82 20.69
N GLY A 219 -1.43 7.80 19.47
CA GLY A 219 -2.84 7.49 19.21
C GLY A 219 -3.23 6.05 19.58
N GLU A 220 -2.38 5.06 19.29
CA GLU A 220 -2.57 3.65 19.69
C GLU A 220 -2.70 3.52 21.21
N LEU A 221 -1.92 4.29 21.97
CA LEU A 221 -1.96 4.29 23.43
C LEU A 221 -3.13 5.10 24.00
N ALA A 222 -3.43 6.26 23.43
CA ALA A 222 -4.44 7.17 23.96
C ALA A 222 -5.88 6.75 23.60
N PHE A 223 -6.06 6.14 22.43
CA PHE A 223 -7.37 5.79 21.89
C PHE A 223 -7.55 4.28 21.71
N GLY A 224 -6.75 3.45 22.38
CA GLY A 224 -6.93 1.99 22.36
C GLY A 224 -8.33 1.55 22.79
N VAL A 225 -8.67 0.28 22.51
CA VAL A 225 -9.91 -0.34 23.02
C VAL A 225 -9.71 -1.03 24.37
N GLU A 226 -8.46 -1.16 24.78
CA GLU A 226 -8.02 -1.72 26.06
C GLU A 226 -6.90 -0.84 26.61
N ALA A 227 -6.72 -0.86 27.93
CA ALA A 227 -5.62 -0.14 28.55
C ALA A 227 -4.27 -0.70 28.06
N PRO A 228 -3.29 0.16 27.73
CA PRO A 228 -1.98 -0.29 27.30
C PRO A 228 -1.22 -0.99 28.43
N ASP A 229 -0.49 -2.05 28.11
CA ASP A 229 0.39 -2.76 29.06
C ASP A 229 1.81 -2.21 28.96
N LYS A 230 2.32 -1.63 30.05
CA LYS A 230 3.68 -1.02 30.14
C LYS A 230 4.01 -0.12 28.96
N GLY A 231 3.03 0.66 28.50
CA GLY A 231 3.18 1.58 27.37
C GLY A 231 3.17 0.91 26.00
N SER A 232 2.65 -0.31 25.89
CA SER A 232 2.46 -1.06 24.64
C SER A 232 0.97 -1.27 24.36
N PRO A 233 0.48 -1.04 23.12
CA PRO A 233 -0.90 -1.36 22.77
C PRO A 233 -1.15 -2.88 22.79
N THR A 234 -2.38 -3.27 23.13
CA THR A 234 -2.79 -4.68 23.09
C THR A 234 -2.93 -5.18 21.65
N ILE A 235 -2.87 -6.50 21.45
CA ILE A 235 -3.10 -7.12 20.12
C ILE A 235 -4.49 -6.74 19.58
N GLN A 236 -5.51 -6.69 20.45
CA GLN A 236 -6.85 -6.27 20.06
C GLN A 236 -6.86 -4.82 19.59
N THR A 237 -6.16 -3.92 20.29
CA THR A 237 -6.00 -2.53 19.85
C THR A 237 -5.34 -2.43 18.47
N LEU A 238 -4.23 -3.15 18.24
CA LEU A 238 -3.56 -3.18 16.94
C LEU A 238 -4.47 -3.72 15.82
N LEU A 239 -5.25 -4.77 16.13
CA LEU A 239 -6.23 -5.32 15.20
C LEU A 239 -7.31 -4.29 14.87
N MET A 240 -7.85 -3.57 15.86
CA MET A 240 -8.88 -2.55 15.62
C MET A 240 -8.34 -1.37 14.80
N PHE A 241 -7.08 -1.01 15.00
CA PHE A 241 -6.44 0.14 14.35
C PHE A 241 -5.97 -0.16 12.92
N GLY A 242 -6.18 -1.38 12.42
CA GLY A 242 -5.90 -1.72 11.04
C GLY A 242 -4.66 -2.59 10.82
N GLY A 243 -4.24 -3.36 11.83
CA GLY A 243 -3.22 -4.39 11.65
C GLY A 243 -3.62 -5.43 10.60
N ILE A 244 -2.63 -6.08 9.98
CA ILE A 244 -2.84 -7.14 9.00
C ILE A 244 -3.40 -8.35 9.74
N PHE A 245 -4.62 -8.73 9.40
CA PHE A 245 -5.24 -9.96 9.88
C PHE A 245 -5.94 -10.65 8.72
N ARG A 246 -5.56 -11.90 8.44
CA ARG A 246 -5.91 -12.58 7.19
C ARG A 246 -7.42 -12.69 7.00
N SER A 247 -8.16 -13.07 8.04
CA SER A 247 -9.61 -13.20 7.96
C SER A 247 -10.27 -11.85 7.64
N SER A 248 -9.90 -10.78 8.34
CA SER A 248 -10.47 -9.45 8.09
C SER A 248 -10.22 -8.93 6.68
N ILE A 249 -9.06 -9.26 6.09
CA ILE A 249 -8.73 -8.82 4.73
C ILE A 249 -9.46 -9.67 3.68
N LEU A 250 -9.41 -11.01 3.80
CA LEU A 250 -9.89 -11.92 2.76
C LEU A 250 -11.39 -12.22 2.86
N VAL A 251 -11.95 -12.24 4.06
CA VAL A 251 -13.37 -12.55 4.32
C VAL A 251 -14.18 -11.26 4.45
N ASP A 252 -13.75 -10.34 5.31
CA ASP A 252 -14.50 -9.11 5.61
C ASP A 252 -14.20 -7.96 4.63
N GLY A 253 -13.30 -8.18 3.66
CA GLY A 253 -12.96 -7.20 2.63
C GLY A 253 -12.19 -5.98 3.13
N GLN A 254 -11.55 -6.04 4.30
CA GLN A 254 -10.84 -4.91 4.92
C GLN A 254 -9.42 -4.71 4.34
N TRP A 255 -9.30 -4.66 3.01
CA TRP A 255 -8.04 -4.56 2.27
C TRP A 255 -7.21 -3.30 2.59
N TRP A 256 -7.86 -2.25 3.09
CA TRP A 256 -7.22 -1.01 3.55
C TRP A 256 -6.20 -1.25 4.66
N ARG A 257 -6.28 -2.37 5.38
CA ARG A 257 -5.31 -2.82 6.39
C ARG A 257 -3.88 -2.93 5.85
N LEU A 258 -3.72 -3.22 4.55
CA LEU A 258 -2.42 -3.26 3.87
C LEU A 258 -1.73 -1.88 3.80
N PHE A 259 -2.48 -0.80 4.02
CA PHE A 259 -2.00 0.58 3.96
C PHE A 259 -1.83 1.18 5.35
N THR A 260 -2.61 0.73 6.34
CA THR A 260 -2.55 1.23 7.73
C THR A 260 -1.52 0.52 8.58
N ALA A 261 -1.41 -0.81 8.47
CA ALA A 261 -0.50 -1.60 9.28
C ALA A 261 0.97 -1.14 9.26
N PRO A 262 1.50 -0.59 8.13
CA PRO A 262 2.86 -0.03 8.11
C PRO A 262 3.10 1.15 9.06
N PHE A 263 2.05 1.76 9.62
CA PHE A 263 2.20 2.87 10.56
C PHE A 263 2.06 2.47 12.03
N LEU A 264 1.48 1.30 12.30
CA LEU A 264 1.19 0.78 13.65
C LEU A 264 2.42 0.15 14.30
N HIS A 265 2.54 0.22 15.62
CA HIS A 265 3.67 -0.36 16.34
C HIS A 265 3.24 -1.03 17.65
N GLY A 266 3.66 -2.28 17.85
CA GLY A 266 3.27 -3.04 19.03
C GLY A 266 3.98 -2.69 20.34
N ASN A 267 5.09 -1.94 20.32
CA ASN A 267 5.73 -1.40 21.53
C ASN A 267 6.74 -0.29 21.20
N LEU A 268 7.20 0.42 22.24
CA LEU A 268 8.08 1.57 22.13
C LEU A 268 9.45 1.20 21.55
N LEU A 269 9.98 0.03 21.91
CA LEU A 269 11.28 -0.42 21.42
C LEU A 269 11.24 -0.73 19.91
N HIS A 270 10.16 -1.35 19.45
CA HIS A 270 9.91 -1.60 18.03
C HIS A 270 9.82 -0.28 17.24
N LEU A 271 9.05 0.70 17.76
CA LEU A 271 9.02 2.05 17.18
C LEU A 271 10.40 2.70 17.15
N ALA A 272 11.14 2.65 18.27
CA ALA A 272 12.46 3.26 18.37
C ALA A 272 13.45 2.68 17.35
N PHE A 273 13.49 1.36 17.19
CA PHE A 273 14.33 0.72 16.18
C PHE A 273 13.93 1.11 14.76
N ASN A 274 12.64 1.17 14.45
CA ASN A 274 12.16 1.63 13.15
C ASN A 274 12.52 3.10 12.90
N CYS A 275 12.38 3.99 13.89
CA CYS A 275 12.77 5.39 13.78
C CYS A 275 14.27 5.57 13.53
N VAL A 276 15.13 4.81 14.23
CA VAL A 276 16.58 4.83 14.00
C VAL A 276 16.92 4.30 12.62
N ALA A 277 16.36 3.16 12.21
CA ALA A 277 16.60 2.57 10.90
C ALA A 277 16.11 3.48 9.76
N LEU A 278 14.95 4.12 9.93
CA LEU A 278 14.40 5.09 8.99
C LEU A 278 15.26 6.36 8.91
N TRP A 279 15.79 6.84 10.04
CA TRP A 279 16.74 7.95 10.05
C TRP A 279 18.03 7.62 9.29
N LEU A 280 18.59 6.42 9.50
CA LEU A 280 19.75 5.93 8.73
C LEU A 280 19.43 5.83 7.23
N ALA A 281 18.27 5.26 6.88
CA ALA A 281 17.82 5.17 5.50
C ALA A 281 17.64 6.57 4.88
N GLY A 282 17.06 7.54 5.61
CA GLY A 282 16.91 8.92 5.16
C GLY A 282 18.24 9.62 4.89
N ARG A 283 19.22 9.45 5.78
CA ARG A 283 20.57 10.00 5.59
C ARG A 283 21.28 9.45 4.35
N LEU A 284 20.99 8.21 3.97
CA LEU A 284 21.60 7.57 2.81
C LEU A 284 20.81 7.81 1.53
N LEU A 285 19.49 7.58 1.54
CA LEU A 285 18.64 7.51 0.37
C LEU A 285 17.87 8.80 0.10
N GLU A 286 17.28 9.45 1.10
CA GLU A 286 16.49 10.67 0.85
C GLU A 286 17.36 11.78 0.26
N ARG A 287 18.59 11.92 0.77
CA ARG A 287 19.59 12.85 0.23
C ARG A 287 19.99 12.50 -1.19
N LEU A 288 19.97 11.21 -1.54
CA LEU A 288 20.40 10.69 -2.84
C LEU A 288 19.33 10.86 -3.93
N VAL A 289 18.08 10.48 -3.64
CA VAL A 289 16.99 10.47 -4.65
C VAL A 289 15.98 11.62 -4.48
N GLY A 290 16.05 12.34 -3.36
CA GLY A 290 15.06 13.34 -2.96
C GLY A 290 13.83 12.74 -2.28
N TRP A 291 13.15 13.56 -1.48
CA TRP A 291 12.03 13.16 -0.64
C TRP A 291 10.87 12.47 -1.36
N ARG A 292 10.56 12.86 -2.60
CA ARG A 292 9.45 12.27 -3.37
C ARG A 292 9.69 10.80 -3.71
N TRP A 293 10.90 10.48 -4.14
CA TRP A 293 11.27 9.09 -4.45
C TRP A 293 11.50 8.28 -3.19
N PHE A 294 12.04 8.89 -2.14
CA PHE A 294 12.11 8.25 -0.83
C PHE A 294 10.72 7.83 -0.32
N ALA A 295 9.75 8.74 -0.36
CA ALA A 295 8.36 8.46 0.01
C ALA A 295 7.73 7.37 -0.89
N GLY A 296 7.93 7.43 -2.20
CA GLY A 296 7.40 6.43 -3.13
C GLY A 296 7.98 5.04 -2.89
N LEU A 297 9.30 4.94 -2.71
CA LEU A 297 9.99 3.69 -2.40
C LEU A 297 9.53 3.11 -1.05
N PHE A 298 9.33 3.96 -0.04
CA PHE A 298 8.79 3.52 1.25
C PHE A 298 7.38 2.93 1.08
N CYS A 299 6.45 3.64 0.42
CA CYS A 299 5.07 3.19 0.24
C CYS A 299 4.99 1.88 -0.57
N ILE A 300 5.75 1.75 -1.66
CA ILE A 300 5.77 0.54 -2.48
C ILE A 300 6.35 -0.65 -1.68
N SER A 301 7.42 -0.41 -0.93
CA SER A 301 8.04 -1.43 -0.08
C SER A 301 7.11 -1.85 1.06
N ALA A 302 6.45 -0.89 1.71
CA ALA A 302 5.49 -1.14 2.79
C ALA A 302 4.30 -1.98 2.30
N LEU A 303 3.79 -1.68 1.10
CA LEU A 303 2.73 -2.47 0.47
C LEU A 303 3.20 -3.89 0.12
N GLY A 304 4.40 -4.02 -0.46
CA GLY A 304 5.00 -5.32 -0.77
C GLY A 304 5.22 -6.18 0.49
N GLY A 305 5.69 -5.56 1.58
CA GLY A 305 5.81 -6.20 2.89
C GLY A 305 4.45 -6.63 3.45
N SER A 306 3.45 -5.75 3.38
CA SER A 306 2.10 -6.08 3.87
C SER A 306 1.47 -7.25 3.11
N ILE A 307 1.66 -7.31 1.79
CA ILE A 307 1.21 -8.43 0.96
C ILE A 307 1.93 -9.72 1.35
N ALA A 308 3.26 -9.69 1.51
CA ALA A 308 4.01 -10.88 1.91
C ALA A 308 3.63 -11.37 3.31
N SER A 309 3.43 -10.46 4.27
CA SER A 309 2.92 -10.77 5.61
C SER A 309 1.57 -11.49 5.53
N LEU A 310 0.62 -10.96 4.75
CA LEU A 310 -0.70 -11.56 4.54
C LEU A 310 -0.62 -12.99 3.95
N LEU A 311 0.28 -13.21 2.99
CA LEU A 311 0.36 -14.47 2.24
C LEU A 311 1.17 -15.56 2.96
N ILE A 312 2.18 -15.19 3.74
CA ILE A 312 3.16 -16.14 4.30
C ILE A 312 2.88 -16.45 5.77
N ASN A 313 2.53 -15.44 6.58
CA ASN A 313 2.39 -15.65 8.02
C ASN A 313 1.16 -16.50 8.38
N PRO A 314 1.13 -17.20 9.52
CA PRO A 314 -0.08 -17.87 10.00
C PRO A 314 -1.32 -16.96 10.07
N ALA A 315 -2.51 -17.51 9.82
CA ALA A 315 -3.75 -16.74 9.69
C ALA A 315 -4.19 -16.03 10.98
N ASN A 316 -3.72 -16.52 12.13
CA ASN A 316 -4.08 -16.06 13.47
C ASN A 316 -3.13 -14.98 14.04
N ILE A 317 -2.18 -14.48 13.24
CA ILE A 317 -1.23 -13.44 13.66
C ILE A 317 -1.69 -12.07 13.16
N VAL A 318 -1.49 -11.04 13.99
CA VAL A 318 -1.70 -9.64 13.63
C VAL A 318 -0.35 -9.02 13.25
N GLY A 319 -0.20 -8.59 12.00
CA GLY A 319 1.02 -7.95 11.49
C GLY A 319 0.96 -6.43 11.53
N VAL A 320 2.00 -5.78 12.06
CA VAL A 320 2.15 -4.31 12.13
C VAL A 320 3.61 -3.89 11.98
N GLY A 321 3.86 -2.65 11.56
CA GLY A 321 5.18 -2.02 11.61
C GLY A 321 5.66 -1.47 10.28
N ALA A 322 6.44 -0.38 10.36
CA ALA A 322 7.04 0.29 9.21
C ALA A 322 8.21 -0.50 8.58
N SER A 323 8.65 -1.57 9.24
CA SER A 323 9.90 -2.27 8.95
C SER A 323 9.96 -2.86 7.53
N GLY A 324 8.86 -3.37 6.98
CA GLY A 324 8.81 -3.80 5.57
C GLY A 324 9.13 -2.67 4.59
N GLY A 325 8.60 -1.47 4.86
CA GLY A 325 8.94 -0.26 4.11
C GLY A 325 10.42 0.10 4.24
N ILE A 326 10.94 0.11 5.47
CA ILE A 326 12.32 0.47 5.78
C ILE A 326 13.33 -0.52 5.16
N VAL A 327 13.08 -1.82 5.28
CA VAL A 327 13.91 -2.87 4.68
C VAL A 327 13.96 -2.73 3.17
N GLY A 328 12.83 -2.40 2.52
CA GLY A 328 12.81 -2.10 1.10
C GLY A 328 13.61 -0.85 0.70
N LEU A 329 13.67 0.19 1.56
CA LEU A 329 14.57 1.33 1.34
C LEU A 329 16.04 0.89 1.35
N PHE A 330 16.45 0.00 2.27
CA PHE A 330 17.82 -0.51 2.31
C PHE A 330 18.15 -1.41 1.11
N ALA A 331 17.22 -2.24 0.66
CA ALA A 331 17.37 -2.98 -0.60
C ALA A 331 17.52 -2.01 -1.79
N ALA A 332 16.70 -0.94 -1.84
CA ALA A 332 16.79 0.09 -2.87
C ALA A 332 18.14 0.84 -2.85
N ILE A 333 18.71 1.12 -1.67
CA ILE A 333 20.05 1.74 -1.56
C ILE A 333 21.11 0.86 -2.24
N ILE A 334 21.09 -0.45 -2.01
CA ILE A 334 22.07 -1.36 -2.63
C ILE A 334 21.93 -1.32 -4.15
N VAL A 335 20.70 -1.44 -4.66
CA VAL A 335 20.44 -1.42 -6.11
C VAL A 335 20.84 -0.08 -6.74
N LEU A 336 20.48 1.04 -6.11
CA LEU A 336 20.79 2.38 -6.64
C LEU A 336 22.27 2.74 -6.49
N SER A 337 23.01 2.07 -5.60
CA SER A 337 24.46 2.27 -5.51
C SER A 337 25.18 1.97 -6.82
N PHE A 338 24.65 1.06 -7.65
CA PHE A 338 25.20 0.72 -8.97
C PHE A 338 25.02 1.84 -10.02
N HIS A 339 24.27 2.91 -9.68
CA HIS A 339 24.26 4.12 -10.50
C HIS A 339 25.64 4.80 -10.53
N PHE A 340 26.41 4.69 -9.43
CA PHE A 340 27.71 5.32 -9.25
C PHE A 340 28.85 4.31 -9.53
N ARG A 341 29.74 4.64 -10.46
CA ARG A 341 30.79 3.73 -10.95
C ARG A 341 32.13 3.84 -10.22
N SER A 342 32.47 5.02 -9.74
CA SER A 342 33.76 5.35 -9.11
C SER A 342 33.56 6.09 -7.78
N GLY A 343 34.64 6.20 -6.99
CA GLY A 343 34.63 6.88 -5.70
C GLY A 343 34.20 6.01 -4.51
N SER A 344 34.28 6.59 -3.31
CA SER A 344 33.98 5.89 -2.05
C SER A 344 32.46 5.76 -1.77
N LEU A 345 31.64 6.63 -2.38
CA LEU A 345 30.19 6.71 -2.17
C LEU A 345 29.46 5.37 -2.39
N PRO A 346 29.56 4.68 -3.54
CA PRO A 346 28.86 3.41 -3.73
C PRO A 346 29.28 2.32 -2.73
N THR A 347 30.52 2.32 -2.26
CA THR A 347 30.98 1.39 -1.20
C THR A 347 30.39 1.74 0.17
N SER A 348 30.34 3.03 0.51
CA SER A 348 29.71 3.52 1.75
C SER A 348 28.21 3.23 1.78
N LEU A 349 27.49 3.45 0.67
CA LEU A 349 26.07 3.14 0.54
C LEU A 349 25.80 1.64 0.73
N ARG A 350 26.56 0.77 0.04
CA ARG A 350 26.42 -0.69 0.15
C ARG A 350 26.72 -1.19 1.56
N THR A 351 27.86 -0.79 2.13
CA THR A 351 28.25 -1.19 3.49
C THR A 351 27.24 -0.70 4.53
N GLY A 352 26.76 0.54 4.41
CA GLY A 352 25.73 1.09 5.29
C GLY A 352 24.41 0.33 5.20
N ALA A 353 23.96 -0.01 4.00
CA ALA A 353 22.71 -0.73 3.80
C ALA A 353 22.79 -2.20 4.23
N ILE A 354 23.88 -2.89 3.89
CA ILE A 354 24.08 -4.32 4.22
C ILE A 354 24.03 -4.57 5.74
N ARG A 355 24.60 -3.65 6.54
CA ARG A 355 24.62 -3.74 8.01
C ARG A 355 23.22 -3.78 8.63
N ILE A 356 22.22 -3.22 7.97
CA ILE A 356 20.83 -3.24 8.43
C ILE A 356 20.04 -4.33 7.70
N LEU A 357 20.21 -4.44 6.38
CA LEU A 357 19.43 -5.33 5.53
C LEU A 357 19.63 -6.81 5.88
N ILE A 358 20.88 -7.27 6.02
CA ILE A 358 21.16 -8.70 6.24
C ILE A 358 20.56 -9.18 7.56
N PRO A 359 20.81 -8.54 8.73
CA PRO A 359 20.20 -8.98 9.98
C PRO A 359 18.67 -8.92 9.96
N SER A 360 18.08 -7.98 9.20
CA SER A 360 16.62 -7.86 9.09
C SER A 360 15.98 -9.00 8.28
N LEU A 361 16.73 -9.69 7.42
CA LEU A 361 16.21 -10.76 6.58
C LEU A 361 16.46 -12.16 7.14
N ILE A 362 17.34 -12.29 8.14
CA ILE A 362 17.71 -13.58 8.71
C ILE A 362 17.02 -13.75 10.06
N PRO A 363 16.29 -14.87 10.28
CA PRO A 363 15.60 -15.13 11.54
C PRO A 363 16.54 -15.54 12.67
N PHE A 364 17.36 -14.60 13.14
CA PHE A 364 18.23 -14.78 14.30
C PHE A 364 17.48 -14.60 15.63
N ILE A 365 16.40 -13.81 15.62
CA ILE A 365 15.56 -13.53 16.78
C ILE A 365 14.11 -13.73 16.34
N SER A 366 13.49 -14.85 16.70
CA SER A 366 12.08 -15.13 16.36
C SER A 366 11.12 -14.64 17.44
N GLN A 367 11.59 -14.46 18.67
CA GLN A 367 10.80 -14.03 19.82
C GLN A 367 11.46 -12.83 20.48
N THR A 368 10.79 -11.69 20.50
CA THR A 368 11.18 -10.57 21.36
C THR A 368 10.56 -10.77 22.74
N ARG A 369 11.04 -10.01 23.74
CA ARG A 369 10.34 -9.94 25.04
C ARG A 369 8.87 -9.57 24.79
N ASP A 370 7.97 -10.12 25.59
CA ASP A 370 6.52 -9.87 25.57
C ASP A 370 5.71 -10.53 24.42
N GLY A 371 6.20 -11.63 23.84
CA GLY A 371 5.41 -12.47 22.91
C GLY A 371 5.28 -11.92 21.48
N MET A 372 5.83 -10.73 21.20
CA MET A 372 5.97 -10.16 19.87
C MET A 372 7.00 -10.94 19.03
N GLN A 373 6.74 -11.07 17.73
CA GLN A 373 7.63 -11.76 16.78
C GLN A 373 8.01 -10.82 15.65
N ILE A 374 9.21 -11.01 15.11
CA ILE A 374 9.68 -10.26 13.94
C ILE A 374 8.98 -10.80 12.68
N ASP A 375 8.35 -9.91 11.93
CA ASP A 375 7.68 -10.25 10.66
C ASP A 375 8.70 -10.34 9.50
N TYR A 376 9.39 -11.47 9.42
CA TYR A 376 10.37 -11.72 8.35
C TYR A 376 9.72 -11.80 6.96
N ALA A 377 8.45 -12.18 6.86
CA ALA A 377 7.71 -12.16 5.61
C ALA A 377 7.53 -10.73 5.10
N ALA A 378 7.15 -9.79 5.99
CA ALA A 378 7.08 -8.37 5.65
C ALA A 378 8.44 -7.80 5.23
N HIS A 379 9.51 -8.18 5.92
CA HIS A 379 10.87 -7.75 5.56
C HIS A 379 11.27 -8.25 4.17
N LEU A 380 11.03 -9.53 3.87
CA LEU A 380 11.34 -10.11 2.56
C LEU A 380 10.51 -9.47 1.44
N GLY A 381 9.19 -9.34 1.63
CA GLY A 381 8.30 -8.69 0.66
C GLY A 381 8.68 -7.23 0.39
N GLY A 382 9.04 -6.51 1.45
CA GLY A 382 9.54 -5.14 1.36
C GLY A 382 10.85 -5.03 0.61
N ALA A 383 11.83 -5.89 0.90
CA ALA A 383 13.11 -5.95 0.20
C ALA A 383 12.92 -6.22 -1.30
N VAL A 384 12.06 -7.18 -1.65
CA VAL A 384 11.77 -7.53 -3.05
C VAL A 384 11.09 -6.38 -3.78
N ALA A 385 10.04 -5.78 -3.20
CA ALA A 385 9.31 -4.68 -3.82
C ALA A 385 10.18 -3.41 -3.98
N GLY A 386 10.92 -3.04 -2.94
CA GLY A 386 11.82 -1.89 -2.96
C GLY A 386 12.99 -2.07 -3.93
N GLY A 387 13.62 -3.25 -3.92
CA GLY A 387 14.69 -3.61 -4.85
C GLY A 387 14.22 -3.64 -6.31
N ALA A 388 13.05 -4.23 -6.58
CA ALA A 388 12.48 -4.26 -7.93
C ALA A 388 12.15 -2.85 -8.45
N MET A 389 11.53 -1.99 -7.62
CA MET A 389 11.28 -0.60 -7.99
C MET A 389 12.59 0.18 -8.20
N ALA A 390 13.60 -0.07 -7.37
CA ALA A 390 14.93 0.53 -7.55
C ALA A 390 15.61 0.09 -8.85
N LEU A 391 15.44 -1.17 -9.29
CA LEU A 391 15.95 -1.66 -10.57
C LEU A 391 15.28 -0.91 -11.74
N ILE A 392 13.95 -0.75 -11.67
CA ILE A 392 13.21 0.05 -12.65
C ILE A 392 13.74 1.49 -12.65
N LEU A 393 13.92 2.07 -11.46
CA LEU A 393 14.40 3.43 -11.31
C LEU A 393 15.81 3.62 -11.87
N LEU A 394 16.70 2.63 -11.71
CA LEU A 394 18.05 2.66 -12.26
C LEU A 394 18.04 2.78 -13.79
N THR A 395 17.11 2.11 -14.48
CA THR A 395 16.95 2.26 -15.93
C THR A 395 16.42 3.65 -16.34
N ALA A 396 15.66 4.28 -15.44
CA ALA A 396 15.00 5.57 -15.67
C ALA A 396 15.79 6.78 -15.19
N TRP A 397 16.93 6.58 -14.49
CA TRP A 397 17.78 7.64 -13.93
C TRP A 397 18.99 7.91 -14.83
N PRO A 398 18.99 9.00 -15.62
CA PRO A 398 20.16 9.40 -16.42
C PRO A 398 21.27 9.92 -15.52
N ARG A 399 22.52 9.52 -15.80
CA ARG A 399 23.71 9.91 -15.01
C ARG A 399 24.01 11.41 -14.96
N VAL A 400 23.47 12.18 -15.89
CA VAL A 400 23.65 13.64 -15.92
C VAL A 400 22.68 14.36 -14.98
N LEU A 401 21.69 13.67 -14.42
CA LEU A 401 20.71 14.27 -13.53
C LEU A 401 21.06 13.98 -12.07
N PRO A 402 21.06 15.01 -11.20
CA PRO A 402 21.37 14.83 -9.79
C PRO A 402 20.32 13.98 -9.05
N ARG A 403 19.11 13.81 -9.63
CA ARG A 403 18.02 13.03 -9.05
C ARG A 403 17.26 12.22 -10.11
N PRO A 404 16.59 11.12 -9.72
CA PRO A 404 15.84 10.29 -10.66
C PRO A 404 14.65 11.03 -11.29
N ARG A 405 14.30 10.65 -12.53
CA ARG A 405 13.12 11.16 -13.24
C ARG A 405 11.82 10.68 -12.58
N PHE A 406 10.67 11.23 -13.01
CA PHE A 406 9.33 10.82 -12.56
C PHE A 406 9.03 11.02 -11.06
N SER A 407 9.71 11.96 -10.40
CA SER A 407 9.46 12.26 -8.98
C SER A 407 8.02 12.71 -8.69
N VAL A 408 7.30 13.27 -9.67
CA VAL A 408 5.87 13.57 -9.54
C VAL A 408 5.03 12.30 -9.47
N ALA A 409 5.34 11.27 -10.27
CA ALA A 409 4.63 10.00 -10.24
C ALA A 409 4.85 9.28 -8.90
N ALA A 410 6.09 9.28 -8.39
CA ALA A 410 6.40 8.76 -7.06
C ALA A 410 5.58 9.49 -5.98
N LEU A 411 5.50 10.82 -6.05
CA LEU A 411 4.67 11.62 -5.15
C LEU A 411 3.18 11.27 -5.27
N THR A 412 2.65 11.10 -6.49
CA THR A 412 1.25 10.70 -6.69
C THR A 412 0.95 9.34 -6.05
N ILE A 413 1.86 8.37 -6.17
CA ILE A 413 1.73 7.06 -5.50
C ILE A 413 1.75 7.23 -3.97
N SER A 414 2.67 8.03 -3.43
CA SER A 414 2.71 8.30 -1.98
C SER A 414 1.43 8.98 -1.49
N ILE A 415 0.89 9.94 -2.25
CA ILE A 415 -0.36 10.62 -1.90
C ILE A 415 -1.52 9.61 -1.95
N ALA A 416 -1.61 8.78 -2.99
CA ALA A 416 -2.65 7.76 -3.06
C ALA A 416 -2.58 6.78 -1.88
N PHE A 417 -1.38 6.33 -1.52
CA PHE A 417 -1.15 5.48 -0.34
C PHE A 417 -1.63 6.18 0.94
N ALA A 418 -1.21 7.43 1.16
CA ALA A 418 -1.58 8.21 2.33
C ALA A 418 -3.09 8.51 2.39
N VAL A 419 -3.73 8.76 1.24
CA VAL A 419 -5.19 8.98 1.15
C VAL A 419 -5.95 7.70 1.53
N VAL A 420 -5.53 6.54 1.04
CA VAL A 420 -6.14 5.26 1.44
C VAL A 420 -6.01 5.05 2.95
N ALA A 421 -4.81 5.25 3.51
CA ALA A 421 -4.58 5.14 4.94
C ALA A 421 -5.42 6.16 5.74
N ALA A 422 -5.52 7.41 5.29
CA ALA A 422 -6.31 8.44 5.98
C ALA A 422 -7.82 8.18 5.90
N VAL A 423 -8.35 7.81 4.74
CA VAL A 423 -9.77 7.48 4.55
C VAL A 423 -10.16 6.25 5.37
N SER A 424 -9.22 5.31 5.60
CA SER A 424 -9.46 4.13 6.44
C SER A 424 -9.71 4.45 7.92
N LEU A 425 -9.47 5.68 8.37
CA LEU A 425 -9.87 6.12 9.72
C LEU A 425 -11.40 6.02 9.92
N TRP A 426 -12.19 6.12 8.84
CA TRP A 426 -13.63 5.92 8.90
C TRP A 426 -14.02 4.48 9.27
N PRO A 427 -13.65 3.42 8.52
CA PRO A 427 -13.95 2.05 8.94
C PRO A 427 -13.29 1.69 10.27
N ILE A 428 -12.09 2.20 10.58
CA ILE A 428 -11.46 2.01 11.90
C ILE A 428 -12.35 2.59 13.01
N SER A 429 -12.90 3.79 12.84
CA SER A 429 -13.75 4.39 13.87
C SER A 429 -15.06 3.63 14.07
N GLN A 430 -15.65 3.09 13.00
CA GLN A 430 -16.85 2.26 13.08
C GLN A 430 -16.59 0.94 13.81
N ILE A 431 -15.53 0.21 13.42
CA ILE A 431 -15.14 -1.05 14.06
C ILE A 431 -14.81 -0.82 15.54
N ARG A 432 -14.06 0.24 15.85
CA ARG A 432 -13.74 0.63 17.22
C ARG A 432 -14.99 0.96 18.03
N ALA A 433 -15.93 1.71 17.46
CA ALA A 433 -17.19 2.04 18.13
C ALA A 433 -17.97 0.77 18.47
N GLN A 434 -18.07 -0.18 17.54
CA GLN A 434 -18.75 -1.47 17.78
C GLN A 434 -18.15 -2.23 18.96
N VAL A 435 -16.82 -2.28 19.11
CA VAL A 435 -16.18 -2.94 20.25
C VAL A 435 -16.44 -2.19 21.55
N LEU A 436 -16.36 -0.86 21.54
CA LEU A 436 -16.59 -0.04 22.72
C LEU A 436 -18.05 -0.04 23.19
N THR A 437 -19.01 -0.25 22.30
CA THR A 437 -20.42 -0.36 22.64
C THR A 437 -20.87 -1.81 22.86
N ASN A 438 -20.02 -2.80 22.59
CA ASN A 438 -20.37 -4.21 22.79
C ASN A 438 -20.44 -4.52 24.30
N PRO A 439 -21.61 -4.93 24.84
CA PRO A 439 -21.78 -5.11 26.27
C PRO A 439 -20.90 -6.22 26.85
N PHE A 440 -20.68 -7.31 26.11
CA PHE A 440 -19.80 -8.40 26.53
C PHE A 440 -18.34 -7.96 26.64
N SER A 441 -17.86 -7.18 25.67
CA SER A 441 -16.51 -6.61 25.71
C SER A 441 -16.32 -5.77 26.97
N GLN A 442 -17.30 -4.92 27.32
CA GLN A 442 -17.25 -4.13 28.54
C GLN A 442 -17.31 -4.98 29.81
N TYR A 443 -18.15 -6.01 29.81
CA TYR A 443 -18.31 -6.93 30.94
C TYR A 443 -17.00 -7.67 31.25
N PHE A 444 -16.36 -8.26 30.24
CA PHE A 444 -15.11 -9.00 30.45
C PHE A 444 -13.89 -8.12 30.72
N GLN A 445 -13.95 -6.83 30.38
CA GLN A 445 -12.97 -5.82 30.80
C GLN A 445 -13.19 -5.33 32.23
N GLY A 446 -14.26 -5.77 32.92
CA GLY A 446 -14.61 -5.35 34.27
C GLY A 446 -15.32 -3.99 34.34
N GLN A 447 -15.75 -3.44 33.20
CA GLN A 447 -16.52 -2.19 33.13
C GLN A 447 -18.02 -2.47 33.32
N TYR A 448 -18.39 -3.02 34.47
CA TYR A 448 -19.71 -3.61 34.70
C TYR A 448 -20.87 -2.63 34.57
N GLN A 449 -20.74 -1.39 35.06
CA GLN A 449 -21.80 -0.38 34.93
C GLN A 449 -22.05 -0.02 33.46
N LEU A 450 -20.99 0.10 32.67
CA LEU A 450 -21.10 0.39 31.24
C LEU A 450 -21.67 -0.81 30.47
N ALA A 451 -21.25 -2.03 30.83
CA ALA A 451 -21.80 -3.26 30.29
C ALA A 451 -23.31 -3.37 30.54
N ALA A 452 -23.77 -3.07 31.77
CA ALA A 452 -25.19 -3.07 32.13
C ALA A 452 -26.01 -2.08 31.28
N GLN A 453 -25.49 -0.88 31.03
CA GLN A 453 -26.12 0.11 30.15
C GLN A 453 -26.26 -0.41 28.72
N TYR A 454 -25.20 -1.00 28.16
CA TYR A 454 -25.25 -1.52 26.79
C TYR A 454 -26.12 -2.78 26.68
N PHE A 455 -26.16 -3.67 27.69
CA PHE A 455 -27.11 -4.77 27.71
C PHE A 455 -28.57 -4.27 27.72
N ALA A 456 -28.86 -3.17 28.42
CA ALA A 456 -30.18 -2.54 28.38
C ALA A 456 -30.55 -2.02 26.98
N VAL A 457 -29.57 -1.50 26.22
CA VAL A 457 -29.77 -1.04 24.84
C VAL A 457 -30.01 -2.23 23.91
N GLU A 458 -29.21 -3.29 23.99
CA GLU A 458 -29.38 -4.51 23.16
C GLU A 458 -30.75 -5.18 23.41
N ALA A 459 -31.20 -5.22 24.66
CA ALA A 459 -32.52 -5.75 25.00
C ALA A 459 -33.68 -4.99 24.34
N GLN A 460 -33.50 -3.71 23.98
CA GLN A 460 -34.50 -2.94 23.24
C GLN A 460 -34.45 -3.17 21.73
N GLN A 461 -33.33 -3.68 21.21
CA GLN A 461 -33.11 -3.87 19.77
C GLN A 461 -33.53 -5.26 19.30
N ASP A 462 -33.34 -6.29 20.14
CA ASP A 462 -33.74 -7.67 19.85
C ASP A 462 -34.73 -8.19 20.90
N GLU A 463 -36.02 -8.10 20.57
CA GLU A 463 -37.11 -8.55 21.45
C GLU A 463 -37.02 -10.06 21.79
N LYS A 464 -36.45 -10.89 20.90
CA LYS A 464 -36.32 -12.33 21.14
C LYS A 464 -35.18 -12.65 22.10
N ALA A 465 -34.06 -11.95 21.95
CA ALA A 465 -32.90 -12.12 22.83
C ALA A 465 -32.99 -11.26 24.11
N ALA A 466 -33.93 -10.32 24.19
CA ALA A 466 -34.13 -9.41 25.32
C ALA A 466 -34.14 -10.12 26.69
N PRO A 467 -34.83 -11.27 26.89
CA PRO A 467 -34.81 -11.96 28.18
C PRO A 467 -33.39 -12.38 28.61
N TYR A 468 -32.50 -12.66 27.68
CA TYR A 468 -31.11 -13.03 27.99
C TYR A 468 -30.25 -11.81 28.26
N TYR A 469 -30.43 -10.73 27.50
CA TYR A 469 -29.74 -9.47 27.75
C TYR A 469 -30.11 -8.86 29.10
N HIS A 470 -31.36 -9.02 29.56
CA HIS A 470 -31.76 -8.63 30.91
C HIS A 470 -31.07 -9.47 32.01
N LEU A 471 -30.87 -10.79 31.79
CA LEU A 471 -30.09 -11.62 32.71
C LEU A 471 -28.62 -11.18 32.77
N TRP A 472 -28.01 -10.91 31.61
CA TRP A 472 -26.63 -10.41 31.54
C TRP A 472 -26.47 -9.00 32.12
N ARG A 473 -27.47 -8.13 31.93
CA ARG A 473 -27.53 -6.84 32.62
C ARG A 473 -27.52 -7.02 34.13
N TYR A 474 -28.36 -7.91 34.66
CA TYR A 474 -28.39 -8.21 36.09
C TYR A 474 -27.04 -8.72 36.62
N ILE A 475 -26.42 -9.67 35.91
CA ILE A 475 -25.10 -10.20 36.29
C ILE A 475 -24.05 -9.07 36.31
N ALA A 476 -24.06 -8.19 35.30
CA ALA A 476 -23.19 -7.02 35.27
C ALA A 476 -23.48 -6.06 36.45
N GLN A 477 -24.75 -5.75 36.73
CA GLN A 477 -25.15 -4.88 37.83
C GLN A 477 -24.68 -5.43 39.19
N GLU A 478 -24.89 -6.73 39.46
CA GLU A 478 -24.44 -7.38 40.69
C GLU A 478 -22.91 -7.39 40.83
N GLN A 479 -22.17 -7.72 39.75
CA GLN A 479 -20.70 -7.65 39.75
C GLN A 479 -20.19 -6.21 39.97
N GLY A 480 -20.94 -5.22 39.49
CA GLY A 480 -20.68 -3.79 39.66
C GLY A 480 -21.13 -3.20 41.00
N GLY A 481 -21.81 -3.97 41.85
CA GLY A 481 -22.35 -3.52 43.13
C GLY A 481 -23.50 -2.51 43.01
N ASP A 482 -24.29 -2.59 41.93
CA ASP A 482 -25.47 -1.75 41.71
C ASP A 482 -26.63 -2.20 42.62
N ALA A 483 -27.14 -1.27 43.43
CA ALA A 483 -28.21 -1.54 44.39
C ALA A 483 -29.58 -1.79 43.71
N GLU A 484 -29.75 -1.39 42.45
CA GLU A 484 -31.02 -1.54 41.72
C GLU A 484 -31.13 -2.88 40.97
N ALA A 485 -30.06 -3.69 40.92
CA ALA A 485 -29.98 -4.94 40.14
C ALA A 485 -31.18 -5.87 40.34
N VAL A 486 -31.51 -6.20 41.58
CA VAL A 486 -32.63 -7.09 41.92
C VAL A 486 -33.99 -6.47 41.59
N THR A 487 -34.13 -5.16 41.75
CA THR A 487 -35.36 -4.42 41.43
C THR A 487 -35.61 -4.43 39.92
N ASP A 488 -34.58 -4.14 39.14
CA ASP A 488 -34.60 -4.18 37.67
C ASP A 488 -34.94 -5.58 37.17
N LEU A 489 -34.25 -6.61 37.68
CA LEU A 489 -34.50 -8.00 37.29
C LEU A 489 -35.94 -8.43 37.59
N ARG A 490 -36.49 -8.04 38.76
CA ARG A 490 -37.87 -8.34 39.12
C ARG A 490 -38.87 -7.65 38.20
N ALA A 491 -38.60 -6.40 37.80
CA ALA A 491 -39.44 -5.68 36.86
C ALA A 491 -39.47 -6.35 35.48
N GLU A 492 -38.32 -6.81 34.97
CA GLU A 492 -38.24 -7.54 33.70
C GLU A 492 -38.85 -8.95 33.79
N ALA A 493 -38.64 -9.66 34.90
CA ALA A 493 -39.29 -10.95 35.16
C ALA A 493 -40.82 -10.85 35.09
N GLY A 494 -41.39 -9.74 35.59
CA GLY A 494 -42.83 -9.50 35.58
C GLY A 494 -43.45 -9.35 34.19
N LYS A 495 -42.63 -9.14 33.15
CA LYS A 495 -43.07 -9.03 31.75
C LYS A 495 -43.02 -10.37 31.00
N LEU A 496 -42.37 -11.38 31.57
CA LEU A 496 -42.16 -12.68 30.91
C LEU A 496 -43.32 -13.66 31.17
N ASP A 497 -43.53 -14.55 30.20
CA ASP A 497 -44.41 -15.70 30.37
C ASP A 497 -43.78 -16.72 31.32
N GLN A 498 -44.41 -16.93 32.47
CA GLN A 498 -43.86 -17.77 33.55
C GLN A 498 -43.74 -19.25 33.18
N ALA A 499 -44.43 -19.71 32.13
CA ALA A 499 -44.38 -21.08 31.65
C ALA A 499 -43.23 -21.32 30.66
N LYS A 500 -42.57 -20.27 30.17
CA LYS A 500 -41.56 -20.34 29.11
C LYS A 500 -40.14 -20.15 29.63
N TRP A 501 -39.20 -20.75 28.92
CA TRP A 501 -37.79 -20.47 29.09
C TRP A 501 -37.45 -19.05 28.56
N PRO A 502 -36.55 -18.26 29.19
CA PRO A 502 -35.68 -18.56 30.34
C PRO A 502 -36.24 -18.15 31.73
N TYR A 503 -37.57 -18.06 31.94
CA TYR A 503 -38.15 -17.58 33.21
C TYR A 503 -37.67 -18.32 34.49
N PRO A 504 -37.43 -19.65 34.49
CA PRO A 504 -36.87 -20.33 35.67
C PRO A 504 -35.51 -19.77 36.12
N VAL A 505 -34.70 -19.25 35.19
CA VAL A 505 -33.40 -18.62 35.49
C VAL A 505 -33.59 -17.28 36.23
N TYR A 506 -34.62 -16.51 35.90
CA TYR A 506 -34.95 -15.29 36.65
C TYR A 506 -35.27 -15.62 38.11
N LYS A 507 -36.05 -16.68 38.34
CA LYS A 507 -36.37 -17.15 39.68
C LYS A 507 -35.15 -17.63 40.46
N LEU A 508 -34.15 -18.21 39.80
CA LEU A 508 -32.88 -18.55 40.42
C LEU A 508 -32.18 -17.32 41.00
N PHE A 509 -32.04 -16.26 40.19
CA PHE A 509 -31.37 -15.04 40.60
C PHE A 509 -32.18 -14.22 41.61
N LEU A 510 -33.52 -14.26 41.55
CA LEU A 510 -34.40 -13.68 42.56
C LEU A 510 -34.45 -14.48 43.88
N GLY A 511 -33.78 -15.64 43.96
CA GLY A 511 -33.74 -16.48 45.15
C GLY A 511 -34.99 -17.33 45.39
N GLU A 512 -35.86 -17.46 44.39
CA GLU A 512 -37.13 -18.19 44.44
C GLU A 512 -36.99 -19.67 44.04
N LEU A 513 -35.91 -20.02 43.32
CA LEU A 513 -35.58 -21.41 42.96
C LEU A 513 -34.12 -21.73 43.31
N LYS A 514 -33.86 -22.99 43.64
CA LYS A 514 -32.52 -23.56 43.81
C LYS A 514 -31.98 -24.09 42.48
N PRO A 515 -30.65 -24.20 42.31
CA PRO A 515 -30.02 -24.72 41.08
C PRO A 515 -30.62 -26.05 40.57
N ALA A 516 -30.84 -27.02 41.46
CA ALA A 516 -31.43 -28.31 41.09
C ALA A 516 -32.87 -28.20 40.54
N GLU A 517 -33.65 -27.22 41.02
CA GLU A 517 -35.02 -26.99 40.57
C GLU A 517 -35.07 -26.32 39.20
N VAL A 518 -34.07 -25.50 38.86
CA VAL A 518 -33.91 -24.90 37.53
C VAL A 518 -33.57 -25.99 36.51
N ILE A 519 -32.61 -26.87 36.83
CA ILE A 519 -32.26 -28.02 35.99
C ILE A 519 -33.47 -28.92 35.75
N ALA A 520 -34.25 -29.21 36.79
CA ALA A 520 -35.45 -30.03 36.67
C ALA A 520 -36.56 -29.42 35.78
N LYS A 521 -36.51 -28.10 35.53
CA LYS A 521 -37.44 -27.39 34.65
C LYS A 521 -36.96 -27.28 33.20
N ALA A 522 -35.73 -27.67 32.89
CA ALA A 522 -35.22 -27.70 31.53
C ALA A 522 -35.95 -28.75 30.69
N SER A 523 -36.44 -28.37 29.50
CA SER A 523 -37.24 -29.26 28.65
C SER A 523 -36.42 -30.02 27.60
N GLY A 524 -35.16 -29.64 27.40
CA GLY A 524 -34.22 -30.27 26.47
C GLY A 524 -32.78 -29.82 26.69
N ASN A 525 -31.88 -30.24 25.77
CA ASN A 525 -30.45 -29.98 25.90
C ASN A 525 -30.08 -28.49 25.86
N ASN A 526 -30.85 -27.67 25.13
CA ASN A 526 -30.63 -26.23 25.04
C ASN A 526 -30.94 -25.55 26.38
N ASP A 527 -32.14 -25.75 26.93
CA ASP A 527 -32.50 -25.22 28.26
C ASP A 527 -31.53 -25.73 29.34
N LEU A 528 -31.10 -26.99 29.25
CA LEU A 528 -30.17 -27.58 30.22
C LEU A 528 -28.79 -26.91 30.17
N CYS A 529 -28.27 -26.65 28.97
CA CYS A 529 -26.96 -26.01 28.83
C CYS A 529 -26.99 -24.55 29.30
N GLU A 530 -28.08 -23.83 29.02
CA GLU A 530 -28.32 -22.48 29.54
C GLU A 530 -28.47 -22.49 31.07
N ALA A 531 -29.21 -23.45 31.64
CA ALA A 531 -29.33 -23.64 33.08
C ALA A 531 -27.95 -23.81 33.75
N ILE A 532 -27.11 -24.70 33.19
CA ILE A 532 -25.75 -24.96 33.68
C ILE A 532 -24.93 -23.68 33.68
N PHE A 533 -24.95 -22.92 32.58
CA PHE A 533 -24.22 -21.65 32.49
C PHE A 533 -24.67 -20.65 33.57
N TYR A 534 -25.98 -20.39 33.68
CA TYR A 534 -26.50 -19.41 34.63
C TYR A 534 -26.37 -19.86 36.10
N ILE A 535 -26.36 -21.16 36.38
CA ILE A 535 -25.99 -21.69 37.70
C ILE A 535 -24.51 -21.41 38.00
N GLY A 536 -23.63 -21.50 36.99
CA GLY A 536 -22.24 -21.06 37.11
C GLY A 536 -22.11 -19.59 37.50
N GLU A 537 -22.84 -18.70 36.85
CA GLU A 537 -22.91 -17.28 37.21
C GLU A 537 -23.47 -17.08 38.64
N TRP A 538 -24.49 -17.83 39.02
CA TRP A 538 -25.07 -17.78 40.36
C TRP A 538 -24.07 -18.14 41.47
N HIS A 539 -23.25 -19.18 41.25
CA HIS A 539 -22.14 -19.55 42.14
C HIS A 539 -21.06 -18.47 42.14
N LEU A 540 -20.75 -17.91 40.97
CA LEU A 540 -19.72 -16.89 40.83
C LEU A 540 -20.05 -15.60 41.59
N LEU A 541 -21.30 -15.13 41.50
CA LEU A 541 -21.80 -13.98 42.28
C LEU A 541 -21.71 -14.21 43.80
N ARG A 542 -21.78 -15.48 44.24
CA ARG A 542 -21.60 -15.90 45.64
C ARG A 542 -20.15 -16.17 46.03
N LYS A 543 -19.20 -15.95 45.13
CA LYS A 543 -17.76 -16.22 45.31
C LYS A 543 -17.44 -17.70 45.50
N GLU A 544 -18.31 -18.60 45.05
CA GLU A 544 -18.14 -20.05 45.05
C GLU A 544 -17.39 -20.48 43.77
N VAL A 545 -16.12 -20.06 43.66
CA VAL A 545 -15.31 -20.19 42.43
C VAL A 545 -15.13 -21.64 41.93
N PRO A 546 -14.87 -22.66 42.78
CA PRO A 546 -14.72 -24.03 42.32
C PRO A 546 -15.96 -24.56 41.61
N ASP A 547 -17.14 -24.33 42.19
CA ASP A 547 -18.42 -24.75 41.63
C ASP A 547 -18.73 -23.98 40.35
N ALA A 548 -18.54 -22.66 40.35
CA ALA A 548 -18.70 -21.84 39.15
C ALA A 548 -17.84 -22.34 37.98
N ARG A 549 -16.54 -22.62 38.23
CA ARG A 549 -15.61 -23.12 37.21
C ARG A 549 -16.08 -24.46 36.63
N GLN A 550 -16.57 -25.37 37.46
CA GLN A 550 -17.11 -26.65 37.01
C GLN A 550 -18.31 -26.46 36.08
N GLN A 551 -19.23 -25.56 36.44
CA GLN A 551 -20.40 -25.27 35.61
C GLN A 551 -20.00 -24.63 34.27
N PHE A 552 -19.07 -23.67 34.25
CA PHE A 552 -18.62 -23.07 32.99
C PHE A 552 -17.90 -24.08 32.09
N GLN A 553 -17.12 -25.01 32.66
CA GLN A 553 -16.55 -26.12 31.87
C GLN A 553 -17.64 -26.98 31.24
N ALA A 554 -18.67 -27.35 32.01
CA ALA A 554 -19.80 -28.12 31.49
C ALA A 554 -20.58 -27.36 30.41
N ALA A 555 -20.86 -26.05 30.60
CA ALA A 555 -21.50 -25.20 29.61
C ALA A 555 -20.66 -25.11 28.32
N SER A 556 -19.35 -24.91 28.43
CA SER A 556 -18.46 -24.82 27.26
C SER A 556 -18.42 -26.08 26.40
N LEU A 557 -18.82 -27.23 26.95
CA LEU A 557 -18.88 -28.51 26.24
C LEU A 557 -20.29 -28.88 25.75
N SER A 558 -21.33 -28.28 26.33
CA SER A 558 -22.73 -28.66 26.07
C SER A 558 -23.53 -27.60 25.30
N CYS A 559 -23.19 -26.31 25.44
CA CYS A 559 -23.86 -25.23 24.73
C CYS A 559 -23.48 -25.22 23.24
N PRO A 560 -24.44 -24.97 22.33
CA PRO A 560 -24.13 -24.67 20.94
C PRO A 560 -23.21 -23.45 20.83
N SER A 561 -22.26 -23.46 19.88
CA SER A 561 -21.33 -22.33 19.69
C SER A 561 -21.97 -21.04 19.17
N THR A 562 -23.27 -21.08 18.86
CA THR A 562 -24.08 -19.91 18.46
C THR A 562 -24.79 -19.25 19.64
N PHE A 563 -24.70 -19.83 20.85
CA PHE A 563 -25.39 -19.34 22.05
C PHE A 563 -24.46 -18.43 22.83
N MET A 564 -25.01 -17.38 23.43
CA MET A 564 -24.24 -16.42 24.23
C MET A 564 -23.66 -17.05 25.49
N GLU A 565 -24.26 -18.13 25.99
CA GLU A 565 -23.80 -18.92 27.13
C GLU A 565 -22.51 -19.68 26.81
N TYR A 566 -22.31 -20.09 25.55
CA TYR A 566 -21.06 -20.71 25.12
C TYR A 566 -19.91 -19.70 25.20
N ASP A 567 -20.09 -18.52 24.60
CA ASP A 567 -19.10 -17.44 24.62
C ASP A 567 -18.89 -16.89 26.04
N GLY A 568 -19.98 -16.80 26.81
CA GLY A 568 -19.98 -16.43 28.22
C GLY A 568 -19.14 -17.36 29.07
N ALA A 569 -19.35 -18.68 28.95
CA ALA A 569 -18.58 -19.69 29.67
C ALA A 569 -17.09 -19.62 29.33
N GLN A 570 -16.74 -19.47 28.05
CA GLN A 570 -15.35 -19.31 27.60
C GLN A 570 -14.72 -18.01 28.11
N GLY A 571 -15.49 -16.93 28.19
CA GLY A 571 -15.07 -15.65 28.76
C GLY A 571 -14.78 -15.76 30.25
N GLU A 572 -15.69 -16.36 31.02
CA GLU A 572 -15.54 -16.54 32.47
C GLU A 572 -14.38 -17.48 32.82
N LEU A 573 -14.21 -18.59 32.10
CA LEU A 573 -13.08 -19.49 32.31
C LEU A 573 -11.74 -18.79 32.10
N ARG A 574 -11.62 -17.94 31.07
CA ARG A 574 -10.42 -17.12 30.84
C ARG A 574 -10.19 -16.13 31.99
N ARG A 575 -11.24 -15.47 32.46
CA ARG A 575 -11.18 -14.53 33.59
C ARG A 575 -10.76 -15.22 34.89
N LEU A 576 -11.27 -16.42 35.15
CA LEU A 576 -10.96 -17.25 36.32
C LEU A 576 -9.58 -17.93 36.26
N ALA A 577 -8.93 -17.96 35.10
CA ALA A 577 -7.56 -18.44 34.94
C ALA A 577 -6.51 -17.32 35.09
N ALA A 578 -6.92 -16.06 34.88
CA ALA A 578 -6.06 -14.88 35.00
C ALA A 578 -5.97 -14.31 36.43
N ARG A 579 -6.82 -14.79 37.36
CA ARG A 579 -6.81 -14.48 38.80
C ARG A 579 -6.12 -15.61 39.56
#